data_AF-A0A7X7KCG2-F1
#
_entry.id   AF-A0A7X7KCG2-F1
#
_cell.length_a   1.000
_cell.length_b   1.000
_cell.length_c   1.000
_cell.angle_alpha   90.00
_cell.angle_beta   90.00
_cell.angle_gamma   90.00
#
_symmetry.space_group_name_H-M   'P 1'
#
loop_
_entity.id
_entity.type
_entity.pdbx_description
1 polymer ?
#
loop_
_entity_poly.entity_id
_entity_poly.type
_entity_poly.pdbx_seq_one_letter_code
_entity_poly.pdbx_strand_id
1 'polypeptide(L)'
;MKYSYTPDRAYRLFVRPFGFFMILGGVILFFSGFFIPTELLFLPPLDDAVVKRVVFCALSLLYIPLGIGFCLRSKTAWWGFFAVMLVGIIWHVIAGILNPHFAFLAILSPVLNIPIATGIFFVTKPAFLSKP
;
A
#
# COMPACT_ATOMS: atom_id res chain seq x y z
N MET A 1 5.23 -22.91 -29.06
CA MET A 1 6.10 -21.80 -28.60
C MET A 1 5.82 -21.53 -27.11
N LYS A 2 6.66 -22.03 -26.20
CA LYS A 2 6.59 -21.69 -24.78
C LYS A 2 7.12 -20.26 -24.63
N TYR A 3 6.23 -19.29 -24.46
CA TYR A 3 6.64 -17.98 -23.97
C TYR A 3 7.15 -18.17 -22.54
N SER A 4 8.45 -18.38 -22.37
CA SER A 4 9.09 -18.32 -21.05
C SER A 4 8.72 -16.98 -20.43
N TYR A 5 7.90 -17.02 -19.40
CA TYR A 5 7.51 -15.87 -18.59
C TYR A 5 8.77 -15.34 -17.90
N THR A 6 9.51 -14.46 -18.57
CA THR A 6 10.74 -13.91 -18.00
C THR A 6 10.38 -12.90 -16.92
N PRO A 7 11.02 -12.95 -15.74
CA PRO A 7 10.80 -11.99 -14.65
C PRO A 7 10.88 -10.53 -15.09
N ASP A 8 11.71 -10.25 -16.11
CA ASP A 8 11.86 -8.94 -16.71
C ASP A 8 10.63 -8.43 -17.48
N ARG A 9 9.83 -9.34 -18.05
CA ARG A 9 8.58 -8.98 -18.72
C ARG A 9 7.48 -8.67 -17.71
N ALA A 10 7.37 -9.49 -16.67
CA ALA A 10 6.45 -9.26 -15.55
C ALA A 10 6.76 -7.94 -14.83
N TYR A 11 8.05 -7.64 -14.63
CA TYR A 11 8.49 -6.37 -14.08
C TYR A 11 8.04 -5.16 -14.91
N ARG A 12 8.22 -5.22 -16.24
CA ARG A 12 7.88 -4.09 -17.12
C ARG A 12 6.38 -3.90 -17.29
N LEU A 13 5.60 -4.99 -17.28
CA LEU A 13 4.16 -4.93 -17.54
C LEU A 13 3.33 -4.69 -16.27
N PHE A 14 3.78 -5.15 -15.11
CA PHE A 14 2.97 -5.08 -13.88
C PHE A 14 3.64 -4.22 -12.81
N VAL A 15 4.90 -4.50 -12.47
CA VAL A 15 5.59 -3.85 -11.34
C VAL A 15 5.87 -2.38 -11.62
N ARG A 16 6.40 -2.05 -12.81
CA ARG A 16 6.77 -0.68 -13.15
C ARG A 16 5.55 0.23 -13.32
N PRO A 17 4.46 -0.17 -14.01
CA PRO A 17 3.22 0.61 -14.02
C PRO A 17 2.63 0.76 -12.63
N PHE A 18 2.64 -0.30 -11.81
CA PHE A 18 2.19 -0.22 -10.41
C PHE A 18 3.00 0.82 -9.61
N GLY A 19 4.33 0.84 -9.75
CA GLY A 19 5.19 1.87 -9.15
C GLY A 19 4.82 3.29 -9.60
N PHE A 20 4.55 3.50 -10.89
CA PHE A 20 4.07 4.79 -11.40
C PHE A 20 2.69 5.17 -10.83
N PHE A 21 1.77 4.22 -10.72
CA PHE A 21 0.47 4.44 -10.08
C PHE A 21 0.62 4.81 -8.60
N MET A 22 1.56 4.19 -7.87
CA MET A 22 1.84 4.57 -6.48
C MET A 22 2.41 5.99 -6.38
N ILE A 23 3.32 6.38 -7.28
CA ILE A 23 3.87 7.75 -7.29
C ILE A 23 2.76 8.75 -7.58
N LEU A 24 2.03 8.55 -8.68
CA LEU A 24 0.95 9.44 -9.10
C LEU A 24 -0.16 9.51 -8.05
N GLY A 25 -0.58 8.36 -7.52
CA GLY A 25 -1.56 8.25 -6.45
C GLY A 25 -1.08 8.93 -5.18
N GLY A 26 0.17 8.74 -4.76
CA GLY A 26 0.75 9.39 -3.59
C GLY A 26 0.77 10.92 -3.72
N VAL A 27 1.14 11.43 -4.90
CA VAL A 27 1.11 12.88 -5.18
C VAL A 27 -0.33 13.41 -5.14
N ILE A 28 -1.26 12.77 -5.85
CA ILE A 28 -2.67 13.19 -5.89
C ILE A 28 -3.28 13.15 -4.49
N LEU A 29 -3.07 12.07 -3.73
CA LEU A 29 -3.60 11.92 -2.38
C LEU A 29 -2.98 12.91 -1.40
N PHE A 30 -1.69 13.20 -1.52
CA PHE A 30 -1.04 14.19 -0.67
C PHE A 30 -1.66 15.57 -0.86
N PHE A 31 -1.83 16.02 -2.10
CA PHE A 31 -2.47 17.32 -2.37
C PHE A 31 -3.95 17.30 -2.03
N SER A 32 -4.67 16.20 -2.28
CA SER A 32 -6.08 16.11 -1.92
C SER A 32 -6.31 16.14 -0.41
N GLY A 33 -5.35 15.67 0.40
CA GLY A 33 -5.42 15.73 1.87
C GLY A 33 -5.57 17.15 2.45
N PHE A 34 -5.17 18.18 1.71
CA PHE A 34 -5.37 19.57 2.12
C PHE A 34 -6.79 20.08 1.86
N PHE A 35 -7.47 19.54 0.85
CA PHE A 35 -8.76 20.04 0.37
C PHE A 35 -9.95 19.13 0.72
N ILE A 36 -9.71 17.84 0.97
CA ILE A 36 -10.76 16.88 1.32
C ILE A 36 -11.36 17.25 2.70
N PRO A 37 -12.70 17.33 2.82
CA PRO A 37 -13.39 17.42 4.10
C PRO A 37 -12.96 16.28 5.04
N THR A 38 -12.61 16.61 6.28
CA THR A 38 -12.10 15.63 7.26
C THR A 38 -13.09 14.54 7.62
N GLU A 39 -14.38 14.78 7.39
CA GLU A 39 -15.45 13.78 7.56
C GLU A 39 -15.35 12.63 6.55
N LEU A 40 -14.76 12.89 5.37
CA LEU A 40 -14.50 11.88 4.34
C LEU A 40 -13.18 11.14 4.58
N LEU A 41 -12.31 11.64 5.47
CA LEU A 41 -11.07 10.96 5.83
C LEU A 41 -11.36 9.86 6.86
N PHE A 42 -11.59 8.66 6.33
CA PHE A 42 -11.86 7.48 7.15
C PHE A 42 -10.56 6.85 7.68
N LEU A 43 -10.12 7.34 8.85
CA LEU A 43 -8.91 6.87 9.55
C LEU A 43 -9.23 6.52 11.02
N PRO A 44 -10.08 5.53 11.29
CA PRO A 44 -10.33 5.09 12.66
C PRO A 44 -9.06 4.49 13.27
N PRO A 45 -8.76 4.64 14.57
CA PRO A 45 -9.60 5.23 15.62
C PRO A 45 -9.34 6.73 15.86
N LEU A 46 -8.67 7.43 14.93
CA LEU A 46 -8.39 8.85 15.14
C LEU A 46 -9.70 9.63 15.14
N ASP A 47 -9.85 10.57 16.06
CA ASP A 47 -11.00 11.49 16.11
C ASP A 47 -10.62 12.91 15.73
N ASP A 48 -9.40 13.33 16.09
CA ASP A 48 -8.88 14.66 15.80
C ASP A 48 -8.67 14.88 14.29
N ALA A 49 -9.31 15.93 13.77
CA ALA A 49 -9.30 16.30 12.36
C ALA A 49 -7.91 16.70 11.84
N VAL A 50 -7.10 17.37 12.65
CA VAL A 50 -5.72 17.76 12.30
C VAL A 50 -4.86 16.51 12.24
N VAL A 51 -4.97 15.63 13.23
CA VAL A 51 -4.20 14.37 13.27
C VAL A 51 -4.56 13.47 12.08
N LYS A 52 -5.84 13.33 11.74
CA LYS A 52 -6.30 12.59 10.54
C LYS A 52 -5.63 13.11 9.27
N ARG A 53 -5.62 14.43 9.06
CA ARG A 53 -4.98 15.05 7.89
C ARG A 53 -3.49 14.79 7.86
N VAL A 54 -2.80 14.98 8.98
CA VAL A 54 -1.36 14.76 9.07
C VAL A 54 -1.01 13.31 8.75
N VAL A 55 -1.73 12.35 9.34
CA VAL A 55 -1.53 10.91 9.09
C VAL A 55 -1.84 10.56 7.63
N PHE A 56 -2.94 11.08 7.08
CA PHE A 56 -3.30 10.86 5.68
C PHE A 56 -2.23 11.39 4.72
N CYS A 57 -1.74 12.61 4.94
CA CYS A 57 -0.68 13.22 4.15
C CYS A 57 0.64 12.44 4.30
N ALA A 58 0.99 11.98 5.50
CA ALA A 58 2.18 11.17 5.74
C ALA A 58 2.11 9.81 5.03
N LEU A 59 0.96 9.13 5.07
CA LEU A 59 0.74 7.88 4.34
C LEU A 59 0.82 8.09 2.82
N SER A 60 0.24 9.20 2.34
CA SER A 60 0.28 9.56 0.91
C SER A 60 1.71 9.84 0.44
N LEU A 61 2.50 10.56 1.23
CA LEU A 61 3.92 10.78 0.97
C LEU A 61 4.70 9.47 0.93
N LEU A 62 4.35 8.51 1.79
CA LEU A 62 5.05 7.22 1.88
C LEU A 62 4.87 6.36 0.60
N TYR A 63 3.79 6.54 -0.15
CA TYR A 63 3.62 5.85 -1.44
C TYR A 63 4.62 6.30 -2.52
N ILE A 64 5.12 7.53 -2.44
CA ILE A 64 6.08 8.08 -3.41
C ILE A 64 7.43 7.34 -3.38
N PRO A 65 8.17 7.27 -2.25
CA PRO A 65 9.44 6.56 -2.19
C PRO A 65 9.28 5.05 -2.42
N LEU A 66 8.14 4.46 -2.02
CA LEU A 66 7.84 3.06 -2.36
C LEU A 66 7.70 2.88 -3.87
N GLY A 67 6.91 3.72 -4.53
CA GLY A 67 6.71 3.67 -5.99
C GLY A 67 8.02 3.89 -6.76
N ILE A 68 8.86 4.85 -6.34
CA ILE A 68 10.21 5.03 -6.89
C ILE A 68 11.03 3.76 -6.70
N GLY A 69 11.01 3.16 -5.51
CA GLY A 69 11.71 1.91 -5.23
C GLY A 69 11.23 0.75 -6.11
N PHE A 70 9.93 0.65 -6.41
CA PHE A 70 9.39 -0.30 -7.39
C PHE A 70 9.95 -0.04 -8.79
N CYS A 71 10.00 1.21 -9.24
CA CYS A 71 10.61 1.61 -10.52
C CYS A 71 12.13 1.36 -10.60
N LEU A 72 12.82 1.26 -9.45
CA LEU A 72 14.25 0.98 -9.36
C LEU A 72 14.57 -0.48 -9.01
N ARG A 73 13.57 -1.37 -8.92
CA ARG A 73 13.75 -2.77 -8.48
C ARG A 73 14.37 -2.91 -7.08
N SER A 74 14.12 -1.94 -6.19
CA SER A 74 14.66 -1.98 -4.83
C SER A 74 14.01 -3.10 -4.00
N LYS A 75 14.84 -4.04 -3.53
CA LYS A 75 14.44 -5.11 -2.59
C LYS A 75 13.86 -4.50 -1.30
N THR A 76 14.46 -3.41 -0.82
CA THR A 76 14.04 -2.72 0.40
C THR A 76 12.65 -2.09 0.25
N ALA A 77 12.37 -1.46 -0.89
CA ALA A 77 11.04 -0.88 -1.14
C ALA A 77 9.97 -1.97 -1.30
N TRP A 78 10.33 -3.11 -1.89
CA TRP A 78 9.44 -4.26 -2.00
C TRP A 78 9.05 -4.83 -0.64
N TRP A 79 10.01 -5.03 0.27
CA TRP A 79 9.72 -5.42 1.65
C TRP A 79 8.98 -4.33 2.43
N GLY A 80 9.34 -3.06 2.22
CA GLY A 80 8.67 -1.91 2.82
C GLY A 80 7.18 -1.84 2.46
N PHE A 81 6.82 -2.17 1.23
CA PHE A 81 5.42 -2.27 0.81
C PHE A 81 4.64 -3.30 1.63
N PHE A 82 5.20 -4.48 1.85
CA PHE A 82 4.56 -5.50 2.69
C PHE A 82 4.48 -5.09 4.16
N ALA A 83 5.49 -4.39 4.68
CA ALA A 83 5.44 -3.83 6.02
C ALA A 83 4.28 -2.83 6.15
N VAL A 84 4.08 -1.96 5.16
CA VAL A 84 2.98 -0.99 5.15
C VAL A 84 1.62 -1.67 5.07
N MET A 85 1.47 -2.71 4.24
CA MET A 85 0.24 -3.51 4.21
C MET A 85 -0.04 -4.16 5.56
N LEU A 86 0.97 -4.75 6.20
CA LEU A 86 0.84 -5.38 7.50
C LEU A 86 0.43 -4.36 8.58
N VAL A 87 1.09 -3.19 8.61
CA VAL A 87 0.74 -2.09 9.52
C VAL A 87 -0.70 -1.64 9.29
N GLY A 88 -1.14 -1.52 8.04
CA GLY A 88 -2.53 -1.18 7.71
C GLY A 88 -3.53 -2.23 8.20
N ILE A 89 -3.20 -3.52 8.10
CA ILE A 89 -4.04 -4.59 8.64
C ILE A 89 -4.13 -4.47 10.16
N ILE A 90 -3.00 -4.35 10.85
CA ILE A 90 -2.94 -4.21 12.31
C ILE A 90 -3.72 -2.97 12.75
N TRP A 91 -3.58 -1.85 12.03
CA TRP A 91 -4.30 -0.62 12.28
C TRP A 91 -5.83 -0.82 12.27
N HIS A 92 -6.36 -1.47 11.23
CA HIS A 92 -7.79 -1.79 11.14
C HIS A 92 -8.26 -2.76 12.23
N VAL A 93 -7.42 -3.72 12.62
CA VAL A 93 -7.73 -4.64 13.74
C VAL A 93 -7.82 -3.87 15.06
N ILE A 94 -6.82 -3.02 15.35
CA ILE A 94 -6.84 -2.16 16.54
C ILE A 94 -8.06 -1.24 16.54
N ALA A 95 -8.39 -0.63 15.39
CA ALA A 95 -9.56 0.22 15.26
C ALA A 95 -10.87 -0.53 15.59
N GLY A 96 -11.02 -1.78 15.15
CA GLY A 96 -12.20 -2.61 15.46
C GLY A 96 -12.24 -3.12 16.90
N ILE A 97 -11.09 -3.30 17.56
CA ILE A 97 -11.02 -3.65 18.99
C ILE A 97 -11.41 -2.45 19.84
N LEU A 98 -10.91 -1.26 19.50
CA LEU A 98 -11.15 -0.03 20.26
C LEU A 98 -12.57 0.50 20.08
N ASN A 99 -13.22 0.22 18.95
CA ASN A 99 -14.58 0.67 18.69
C ASN A 99 -15.40 -0.40 17.97
N PRO A 100 -16.49 -0.91 18.59
CA PRO A 100 -17.30 -1.99 18.02
C PRO A 100 -17.99 -1.61 16.70
N HIS A 101 -18.20 -0.31 16.43
CA HIS A 101 -18.71 0.15 15.12
C HIS A 101 -17.76 -0.18 13.96
N PHE A 102 -16.47 -0.40 14.26
CA PHE A 102 -15.43 -0.76 13.28
C PHE A 102 -15.03 -2.24 13.34
N ALA A 103 -15.74 -3.07 14.10
CA ALA A 103 -15.43 -4.51 14.23
C ALA A 103 -15.39 -5.23 12.87
N PHE A 104 -16.21 -4.80 11.89
CA PHE A 104 -16.19 -5.36 10.55
C PHE A 104 -14.84 -5.14 9.83
N LEU A 105 -14.14 -4.02 10.06
CA LEU A 105 -12.84 -3.73 9.45
C LEU A 105 -11.76 -4.65 9.99
N ALA A 106 -11.83 -5.01 11.27
CA ALA A 106 -10.90 -5.95 11.89
C ALA A 106 -10.95 -7.34 11.25
N ILE A 107 -12.08 -7.69 10.61
CA ILE A 107 -12.26 -8.97 9.91
C ILE A 107 -12.00 -8.78 8.40
N LEU A 108 -12.63 -7.77 7.79
CA LEU A 108 -12.60 -7.56 6.35
C LEU A 108 -11.19 -7.18 5.86
N SER A 109 -10.46 -6.34 6.60
CA SER A 109 -9.13 -5.88 6.19
C SER A 109 -8.14 -7.05 6.08
N PRO A 110 -7.96 -7.94 7.08
CA PRO A 110 -7.13 -9.13 6.91
C PRO A 110 -7.61 -10.05 5.78
N VAL A 111 -8.92 -10.31 5.70
CA VAL A 111 -9.50 -11.25 4.72
C VAL A 111 -9.24 -10.81 3.28
N LEU A 112 -9.26 -9.50 3.00
CA LEU A 112 -8.98 -8.98 1.66
C LEU A 112 -7.48 -8.77 1.43
N ASN A 113 -6.77 -8.16 2.38
CA ASN A 113 -5.40 -7.72 2.16
C ASN A 113 -4.38 -8.87 2.22
N ILE A 114 -4.60 -9.92 3.03
CA ILE A 114 -3.66 -11.04 3.13
C ILE A 114 -3.59 -11.84 1.81
N PRO A 115 -4.71 -12.26 1.18
CA PRO A 115 -4.66 -12.94 -0.11
C PRO A 115 -4.07 -12.07 -1.21
N ILE A 116 -4.41 -10.77 -1.23
CA ILE A 116 -3.86 -9.81 -2.20
C ILE A 116 -2.34 -9.68 -2.01
N ALA A 117 -1.87 -9.48 -0.78
CA ALA A 117 -0.43 -9.41 -0.47
C ALA A 117 0.28 -10.70 -0.89
N THR A 118 -0.31 -11.85 -0.60
CA THR A 118 0.25 -13.17 -0.94
C THR A 118 0.35 -13.34 -2.46
N GLY A 119 -0.70 -12.98 -3.20
CA GLY A 119 -0.70 -13.00 -4.66
C GLY A 119 0.35 -12.08 -5.26
N ILE A 120 0.42 -10.83 -4.79
CA ILE A 120 1.44 -9.86 -5.22
C ILE A 120 2.83 -10.39 -4.91
N PHE A 121 3.05 -10.97 -3.72
CA PHE A 121 4.34 -11.53 -3.32
C PHE A 121 4.81 -12.58 -4.33
N PHE A 122 4.00 -13.59 -4.63
CA PHE A 122 4.42 -14.66 -5.54
C PHE A 122 4.62 -14.18 -6.99
N VAL A 123 3.78 -13.26 -7.46
CA VAL A 123 3.89 -12.71 -8.83
C VAL A 123 5.13 -11.82 -8.98
N THR A 124 5.46 -11.04 -7.96
CA THR A 124 6.54 -10.03 -8.04
C THR A 124 7.87 -10.51 -7.49
N LYS A 125 7.91 -11.52 -6.61
CA LYS A 125 9.14 -12.11 -6.04
C LYS A 125 10.23 -12.40 -7.08
N PRO A 126 9.93 -13.00 -8.25
CA PRO A 126 10.94 -13.26 -9.26
C PRO A 126 11.59 -11.98 -9.81
N ALA A 127 10.92 -10.83 -9.80
CA ALA A 127 11.49 -9.57 -10.29
C ALA A 127 12.48 -8.93 -9.31
N PHE A 128 12.34 -9.22 -8.00
CA PHE A 128 13.12 -8.60 -6.93
C PHE A 128 14.20 -9.51 -6.34
N LEU A 129 13.99 -10.83 -6.32
CA LEU A 129 14.93 -11.79 -5.71
C LEU A 129 15.78 -12.56 -6.72
N SER A 130 15.61 -12.37 -8.03
CA SER A 130 16.32 -13.14 -9.06
C SER A 130 17.69 -12.58 -9.46
N LYS A 131 18.08 -11.39 -8.99
CA LYS A 131 19.42 -10.84 -9.21
C LYS A 131 20.15 -10.67 -7.86
N PRO A 132 21.39 -11.19 -7.74
CA PRO A 132 22.22 -10.94 -6.56
C PRO A 132 22.38 -9.44 -6.33
#